data_AF-A0A7C6FFR6-F1
#
_entry.id   AF-A0A7C6FFR6-F1
#
_cell.length_a   1.000
_cell.length_b   1.000
_cell.length_c   1.000
_cell.angle_alpha   90.00
_cell.angle_beta   90.00
_cell.angle_gamma   90.00
#
_symmetry.space_group_name_H-M   'P 1'
#
loop_
_entity.id
_entity.type
_entity.pdbx_description
1 polymer ?
#
loop_
_entity_poly.entity_id
_entity_poly.type
_entity_poly.pdbx_seq_one_letter_code
_entity_poly.pdbx_strand_id
1 'polypeptide(L)'
;MKRRTFVLSATSAFFAASLPAQAETLVVRSPGDGYLNLRTGPGTRYRIIRRMYNGSKVDVLEQAGNWVRVRHQSGDVGWASLKYLKRPNTKWRKVYSPRDGYLNLRRGPGTGYAIIMRMYNGERVKILDRKGKWRYVRHENGAKGWAYVDYLVR
;
A
#
# COMPACT_ATOMS: atom_id res chain seq x y z
N MET A 1 33.19 -13.82 68.80
CA MET A 1 31.90 -13.30 68.26
C MET A 1 31.98 -13.30 66.74
N LYS A 2 31.30 -14.24 66.05
CA LYS A 2 31.34 -14.38 64.57
C LYS A 2 30.09 -13.71 63.99
N ARG A 3 30.26 -12.65 63.19
CA ARG A 3 29.15 -11.98 62.48
C ARG A 3 28.79 -12.80 61.23
N ARG A 4 27.52 -13.21 61.13
CA ARG A 4 26.95 -13.92 59.99
C ARG A 4 26.42 -12.90 58.99
N THR A 5 26.97 -12.88 57.78
CA THR A 5 26.48 -12.09 56.65
C THR A 5 25.33 -12.84 55.99
N PHE A 6 24.14 -12.25 55.98
CA PHE A 6 23.00 -12.71 55.18
C PHE A 6 23.10 -12.07 53.78
N VAL A 7 23.14 -12.89 52.73
CA VAL A 7 23.00 -12.43 51.35
C VAL A 7 21.54 -12.59 50.96
N LEU A 8 20.82 -11.48 50.79
CA LEU A 8 19.50 -11.48 50.13
C LEU A 8 19.71 -11.62 48.63
N SER A 9 19.25 -12.74 48.07
CA SER A 9 19.19 -12.93 46.62
C SER A 9 17.93 -12.23 46.10
N ALA A 10 18.11 -11.14 45.36
CA ALA A 10 17.02 -10.48 44.64
C ALA A 10 16.80 -11.17 43.30
N THR A 11 15.80 -12.04 43.20
CA THR A 11 15.35 -12.58 41.91
C THR A 11 14.72 -11.48 41.07
N SER A 12 15.45 -10.99 40.06
CA SER A 12 14.90 -10.08 39.06
C SER A 12 13.93 -10.82 38.15
N ALA A 13 12.67 -10.40 38.15
CA ALA A 13 11.69 -10.82 37.16
C ALA A 13 11.93 -10.03 35.86
N PHE A 14 12.41 -10.71 34.82
CA PHE A 14 12.46 -10.16 33.47
C PHE A 14 11.04 -10.11 32.89
N PHE A 15 10.41 -8.93 32.90
CA PHE A 15 9.23 -8.67 32.08
C PHE A 15 9.66 -8.53 30.62
N ALA A 16 9.51 -9.59 29.84
CA ALA A 16 9.60 -9.50 28.38
C ALA A 16 8.37 -8.77 27.85
N ALA A 17 8.48 -7.47 27.60
CA ALA A 17 7.47 -6.72 26.86
C ALA A 17 7.46 -7.24 25.41
N SER A 18 6.44 -8.01 25.06
CA SER A 18 6.13 -8.38 23.67
C SER A 18 5.82 -7.10 22.89
N LEU A 19 6.76 -6.61 22.08
CA LEU A 19 6.47 -5.56 21.11
C LEU A 19 5.37 -6.07 20.16
N PRO A 20 4.30 -5.30 19.91
CA PRO A 20 3.32 -5.71 18.93
C PRO A 20 4.02 -5.87 17.58
N ALA A 21 3.94 -7.07 17.00
CA ALA A 21 4.41 -7.31 15.66
C ALA A 21 3.69 -6.34 14.72
N GLN A 22 4.41 -5.36 14.19
CA GLN A 22 3.84 -4.40 13.24
C GLN A 22 3.35 -5.17 12.02
N ALA A 23 2.03 -5.18 11.80
CA ALA A 23 1.43 -5.80 10.63
C ALA A 23 2.02 -5.16 9.36
N GLU A 24 2.54 -5.99 8.45
CA GLU A 24 3.09 -5.50 7.19
C GLU A 24 1.95 -4.87 6.35
N THR A 25 2.02 -3.58 6.08
CA THR A 25 1.06 -2.91 5.19
C THR A 25 1.44 -3.14 3.73
N LEU A 26 0.52 -3.73 2.97
CA LEU A 26 0.61 -3.92 1.53
C LEU A 26 -0.41 -3.04 0.79
N VAL A 27 -0.22 -2.90 -0.53
CA VAL A 27 -1.16 -2.25 -1.44
C VAL A 27 -1.66 -3.21 -2.51
N VAL A 28 -2.93 -3.05 -2.86
CA VAL A 28 -3.56 -3.80 -3.94
C VAL A 28 -3.03 -3.35 -5.30
N ARG A 29 -2.59 -4.32 -6.10
CA ARG A 29 -2.19 -4.17 -7.51
C ARG A 29 -2.73 -5.36 -8.31
N SER A 30 -3.99 -5.23 -8.75
CA SER A 30 -4.68 -6.21 -9.58
C SER A 30 -4.61 -5.82 -11.06
N PRO A 31 -4.25 -6.75 -11.97
CA PRO A 31 -4.35 -6.54 -13.41
C PRO A 31 -5.82 -6.55 -13.85
N GLY A 32 -6.12 -5.96 -15.02
CA GLY A 32 -7.48 -5.99 -15.58
C GLY A 32 -8.42 -4.98 -14.92
N ASP A 33 -9.54 -5.46 -14.38
CA ASP A 33 -10.68 -4.69 -13.83
C ASP A 33 -10.33 -3.71 -12.69
N GLY A 34 -9.07 -3.70 -12.25
CA GLY A 34 -8.54 -2.71 -11.31
C GLY A 34 -8.93 -2.95 -9.85
N TYR A 35 -9.46 -4.14 -9.53
CA TYR A 35 -9.77 -4.52 -8.15
C TYR A 35 -9.36 -5.95 -7.79
N LEU A 36 -9.17 -6.19 -6.50
CA LEU A 36 -8.93 -7.48 -5.87
C LEU A 36 -10.08 -7.81 -4.91
N ASN A 37 -10.61 -9.03 -4.99
CA ASN A 37 -11.66 -9.47 -4.08
C ASN A 37 -11.08 -9.83 -2.71
N LEU A 38 -11.67 -9.25 -1.66
CA LEU A 38 -11.56 -9.71 -0.29
C LEU A 38 -12.65 -10.76 -0.05
N ARG A 39 -12.30 -11.95 0.43
CA ARG A 39 -13.21 -13.10 0.55
C ARG A 39 -13.29 -13.62 1.97
N THR A 40 -14.34 -14.36 2.29
CA THR A 40 -14.53 -14.96 3.63
C THR A 40 -13.54 -16.08 3.96
N GLY A 41 -12.88 -16.66 2.95
CA GLY A 41 -11.89 -17.74 3.13
C GLY A 41 -10.85 -17.80 2.02
N PRO A 42 -9.79 -18.59 2.20
CA PRO A 42 -8.68 -18.71 1.25
C PRO A 42 -9.11 -19.53 0.02
N GLY A 43 -9.59 -18.86 -1.02
CA GLY A 43 -9.99 -19.52 -2.27
C GLY A 43 -10.99 -18.71 -3.09
N THR A 44 -11.10 -19.01 -4.38
CA THR A 44 -12.03 -18.34 -5.30
C THR A 44 -13.49 -18.76 -5.10
N ARG A 45 -13.74 -19.90 -4.44
CA ARG A 45 -15.09 -20.39 -4.08
C ARG A 45 -15.74 -19.66 -2.90
N TYR A 46 -14.96 -18.96 -2.08
CA TYR A 46 -15.47 -18.27 -0.90
C TYR A 46 -16.18 -16.97 -1.27
N ARG A 47 -17.22 -16.62 -0.50
CA ARG A 47 -18.03 -15.41 -0.69
C ARG A 47 -17.16 -14.15 -0.69
N ILE A 48 -17.48 -13.22 -1.59
CA ILE A 48 -16.81 -11.91 -1.66
C ILE A 48 -17.40 -10.99 -0.58
N ILE A 49 -16.52 -10.37 0.19
CA ILE A 49 -16.81 -9.34 1.20
C ILE A 49 -16.73 -7.96 0.56
N ARG A 50 -15.67 -7.71 -0.23
CA ARG A 50 -15.38 -6.39 -0.80
C ARG A 50 -14.55 -6.50 -2.08
N ARG A 51 -14.75 -5.55 -3.00
CA ARG A 51 -13.81 -5.22 -4.08
C ARG A 51 -12.84 -4.15 -3.60
N MET A 52 -11.56 -4.47 -3.51
CA MET A 52 -10.50 -3.54 -3.12
C MET A 52 -9.83 -3.01 -4.38
N TYR A 53 -9.96 -1.71 -4.67
CA TYR A 53 -9.39 -1.12 -5.87
C TYR A 53 -7.87 -0.91 -5.77
N ASN A 54 -7.18 -0.80 -6.90
CA ASN A 54 -5.73 -0.58 -6.94
C ASN A 54 -5.30 0.62 -6.09
N GLY A 55 -4.26 0.42 -5.28
CA GLY A 55 -3.77 1.40 -4.30
C GLY A 55 -4.51 1.41 -2.96
N SER A 56 -5.52 0.55 -2.76
CA SER A 56 -6.09 0.30 -1.43
C SER A 56 -5.02 -0.30 -0.52
N LYS A 57 -4.98 0.16 0.74
CA LYS A 57 -4.06 -0.36 1.75
C LYS A 57 -4.70 -1.53 2.50
N VAL A 58 -3.88 -2.51 2.82
CA VAL A 58 -4.26 -3.67 3.63
C VAL A 58 -3.13 -4.00 4.59
N ASP A 59 -3.47 -4.36 5.82
CA ASP A 59 -2.51 -4.85 6.81
C ASP A 59 -2.56 -6.37 6.85
N VAL A 60 -1.40 -7.01 6.73
CA VAL A 60 -1.27 -8.47 6.75
C VAL A 60 -1.47 -8.99 8.17
N LEU A 61 -2.42 -9.90 8.35
CA LEU A 61 -2.70 -10.54 9.63
C LEU A 61 -2.16 -11.96 9.68
N GLU A 62 -2.32 -12.72 8.59
CA GLU A 62 -2.01 -14.15 8.54
C GLU A 62 -1.86 -14.59 7.08
N GLN A 63 -0.99 -15.57 6.80
CA GLN A 63 -0.82 -16.13 5.46
C GLN A 63 -1.09 -17.65 5.45
N ALA A 64 -1.84 -18.11 4.45
CA ALA A 64 -2.09 -19.53 4.17
C ALA A 64 -1.84 -19.82 2.69
N GLY A 65 -0.65 -20.35 2.38
CA GLY A 65 -0.21 -20.61 1.01
C GLY A 65 -0.21 -19.34 0.15
N ASN A 66 -0.99 -19.35 -0.94
CA ASN A 66 -1.13 -18.24 -1.89
C ASN A 66 -2.21 -17.19 -1.49
N TRP A 67 -2.82 -17.36 -0.32
CA TRP A 67 -3.82 -16.46 0.23
C TRP A 67 -3.31 -15.83 1.51
N VAL A 68 -3.71 -14.59 1.75
CA VAL A 68 -3.35 -13.83 2.93
C VAL A 68 -4.60 -13.20 3.50
N ARG A 69 -4.78 -13.38 4.80
CA ARG A 69 -5.81 -12.72 5.57
C ARG A 69 -5.31 -11.33 5.92
N VAL A 70 -6.10 -10.34 5.54
CA VAL A 70 -5.75 -8.94 5.65
C VAL A 70 -6.87 -8.14 6.27
N ARG A 71 -6.51 -7.05 6.93
CA ARG A 71 -7.43 -5.97 7.29
C ARG A 71 -7.36 -4.87 6.24
N HIS A 72 -8.44 -4.61 5.54
CA HIS A 72 -8.53 -3.51 4.60
C HIS A 72 -8.66 -2.16 5.35
N GLN A 73 -8.22 -1.07 4.73
CA GLN A 73 -8.34 0.30 5.28
C GLN A 73 -9.78 0.74 5.64
N SER A 74 -10.82 0.03 5.20
CA SER A 74 -12.21 0.23 5.65
C SER A 74 -12.53 -0.42 7.00
N GLY A 75 -11.63 -1.24 7.54
CA GLY A 75 -11.84 -2.08 8.72
C GLY A 75 -12.19 -3.54 8.42
N ASP A 76 -12.65 -3.85 7.19
CA ASP A 76 -13.06 -5.21 6.81
C ASP A 76 -11.88 -6.19 6.85
N VAL A 77 -12.13 -7.39 7.38
CA VAL A 77 -11.14 -8.46 7.47
C VAL A 77 -11.56 -9.63 6.60
N GLY A 78 -10.62 -10.16 5.82
CA GLY A 78 -10.85 -11.33 4.99
C GLY A 78 -9.61 -11.78 4.24
N TRP A 79 -9.78 -12.73 3.33
CA TRP A 79 -8.71 -13.36 2.57
C TRP A 79 -8.60 -12.78 1.16
N ALA A 80 -7.37 -12.48 0.74
CA ALA A 80 -7.05 -11.97 -0.58
C ALA A 80 -5.87 -12.77 -1.17
N SER A 81 -5.79 -12.82 -2.50
CA SER A 81 -4.68 -13.51 -3.15
C SER A 81 -3.38 -12.70 -3.01
N LEU A 82 -2.34 -13.33 -2.46
CA LEU A 82 -1.03 -12.71 -2.21
C LEU A 82 -0.39 -12.20 -3.51
N LYS A 83 -0.67 -12.84 -4.65
CA LYS A 83 -0.18 -12.47 -5.98
C LYS A 83 -0.35 -10.98 -6.29
N TYR A 84 -1.46 -10.39 -5.83
CA TYR A 84 -1.88 -9.03 -6.15
C TYR A 84 -1.64 -8.02 -5.02
N LEU A 85 -0.95 -8.42 -3.96
CA LEU A 85 -0.54 -7.54 -2.88
C LEU A 85 0.95 -7.26 -3.02
N LYS A 86 1.32 -5.98 -2.96
CA LYS A 86 2.70 -5.52 -3.14
C LYS A 86 3.06 -4.51 -2.08
N ARG A 87 4.35 -4.39 -1.78
CA ARG A 87 4.83 -3.33 -0.91
C ARG A 87 4.51 -1.95 -1.49
N PRO A 88 4.06 -1.00 -0.66
CA PRO A 88 3.82 0.37 -1.09
C PRO A 88 5.08 0.97 -1.72
N ASN A 89 4.94 1.66 -2.84
CA ASN A 89 6.03 2.48 -3.35
C ASN A 89 6.20 3.70 -2.45
N THR A 90 7.35 3.82 -1.80
CA THR A 90 7.69 4.97 -0.93
C THR A 90 8.39 6.09 -1.69
N LYS A 91 8.91 5.81 -2.89
CA LYS A 91 9.71 6.74 -3.69
C LYS A 91 8.82 7.70 -4.44
N TRP A 92 9.12 8.98 -4.27
CA TRP A 92 8.53 10.06 -5.05
C TRP A 92 9.24 10.21 -6.40
N ARG A 93 8.50 10.76 -7.36
CA ARG A 93 8.98 11.19 -8.67
C ARG A 93 8.60 12.65 -8.84
N LYS A 94 9.48 13.43 -9.45
CA LYS A 94 9.19 14.82 -9.79
C LYS A 94 8.45 14.85 -11.12
N VAL A 95 7.50 15.77 -11.23
CA VAL A 95 6.86 16.12 -12.50
C VAL A 95 7.81 17.04 -13.26
N TYR A 96 8.08 16.69 -14.52
CA TYR A 96 8.85 17.49 -15.45
C TYR A 96 8.17 17.44 -16.82
N SER A 97 7.46 18.50 -17.18
CA SER A 97 6.84 18.67 -18.50
C SER A 97 7.54 19.76 -19.29
N PRO A 98 8.00 19.47 -20.52
CA PRO A 98 8.39 20.51 -21.47
C PRO A 98 7.14 21.27 -21.95
N ARG A 99 7.36 22.46 -22.52
CA ARG A 99 6.33 23.36 -23.09
C ARG A 99 5.42 23.99 -22.05
N ASP A 100 4.11 23.82 -22.15
CA ASP A 100 3.01 24.53 -21.48
C ASP A 100 3.08 24.57 -19.94
N GLY A 101 4.08 23.91 -19.35
CA GLY A 101 4.44 24.00 -17.95
C GLY A 101 3.72 23.00 -17.05
N TYR A 102 2.85 22.15 -17.60
CA TYR A 102 2.06 21.22 -16.82
C TYR A 102 1.88 19.82 -17.44
N LEU A 103 1.66 18.85 -16.55
CA LEU A 103 1.27 17.48 -16.85
C LEU A 103 -0.16 17.23 -16.37
N ASN A 104 -1.02 16.75 -17.26
CA ASN A 104 -2.39 16.39 -16.88
C ASN A 104 -2.43 15.08 -16.07
N LEU A 105 -3.11 15.12 -14.91
CA LEU A 105 -3.56 13.95 -14.19
C LEU A 105 -4.96 13.58 -14.68
N ARG A 106 -5.16 12.36 -15.21
CA ARG A 106 -6.40 11.96 -15.91
C ARG A 106 -7.15 10.84 -15.20
N ARG A 107 -8.46 10.72 -15.47
CA ARG A 107 -9.28 9.62 -14.93
C ARG A 107 -8.90 8.23 -15.45
N GLY A 108 -8.28 8.15 -16.63
CA GLY A 108 -7.88 6.88 -17.24
C GLY A 108 -6.59 6.99 -18.05
N PRO A 109 -6.02 5.84 -18.46
CA PRO A 109 -4.77 5.76 -19.18
C PRO A 109 -4.98 6.10 -20.67
N GLY A 110 -4.99 7.39 -21.00
CA GLY A 110 -5.17 7.89 -22.36
C GLY A 110 -5.45 9.39 -22.40
N THR A 111 -5.20 10.04 -23.54
CA THR A 111 -5.44 11.49 -23.73
C THR A 111 -6.92 11.85 -23.85
N GLY A 112 -7.79 10.90 -24.19
CA GLY A 112 -9.24 11.10 -24.25
C GLY A 112 -9.96 11.06 -22.89
N TYR A 113 -9.28 10.66 -21.81
CA TYR A 113 -9.90 10.65 -20.48
C TYR A 113 -9.92 12.04 -19.86
N ALA A 114 -11.00 12.33 -19.12
CA ALA A 114 -11.20 13.57 -18.40
C ALA A 114 -10.00 13.93 -17.50
N ILE A 115 -9.66 15.21 -17.46
CA ILE A 115 -8.60 15.77 -16.64
C ILE A 115 -9.14 15.97 -15.21
N ILE A 116 -8.39 15.49 -14.23
CA ILE A 116 -8.66 15.68 -12.80
C ILE A 116 -8.01 16.98 -12.34
N MET A 117 -6.73 17.16 -12.67
CA MET A 117 -5.97 18.37 -12.38
C MET A 117 -4.76 18.49 -13.30
N ARG A 118 -4.15 19.68 -13.33
CA ARG A 118 -2.83 19.95 -13.91
C ARG A 118 -1.79 19.87 -12.80
N MET A 119 -0.66 19.22 -13.08
CA MET A 119 0.50 19.13 -12.19
C MET A 119 1.65 19.94 -12.78
N TYR A 120 2.34 20.73 -11.99
CA TYR A 120 3.39 21.64 -12.45
C TYR A 120 4.80 21.11 -12.20
N ASN A 121 5.79 21.71 -12.86
CA ASN A 121 7.19 21.31 -12.72
C ASN A 121 7.66 21.37 -11.26
N GLY A 122 8.31 20.28 -10.81
CA GLY A 122 8.82 20.15 -9.44
C GLY A 122 7.85 19.51 -8.46
N GLU A 123 6.54 19.51 -8.76
CA GLU A 123 5.54 18.79 -7.96
C GLU A 123 5.84 17.29 -7.93
N ARG A 124 5.34 16.62 -6.90
CA ARG A 124 5.73 15.24 -6.62
C ARG A 124 4.58 14.27 -6.71
N VAL A 125 4.86 13.11 -7.27
CA VAL A 125 3.92 11.98 -7.34
C VAL A 125 4.56 10.67 -6.88
N LYS A 126 3.76 9.78 -6.29
CA LYS A 126 4.12 8.37 -6.07
C LYS A 126 3.46 7.52 -7.13
N ILE A 127 4.23 6.69 -7.83
CA ILE A 127 3.69 5.70 -8.76
C ILE A 127 3.03 4.57 -7.97
N LEU A 128 1.74 4.38 -8.19
CA LEU A 128 0.91 3.34 -7.58
C LEU A 128 0.74 2.13 -8.51
N ASP A 129 0.54 2.38 -9.81
CA ASP A 129 0.29 1.35 -10.82
C ASP A 129 0.78 1.77 -12.22
N ARG A 130 0.75 0.86 -13.20
CA ARG A 130 1.20 1.08 -14.58
C ARG A 130 0.33 0.37 -15.61
N LYS A 131 0.08 1.05 -16.74
CA LYS A 131 -0.55 0.49 -17.94
C LYS A 131 0.09 1.11 -19.17
N GLY A 132 0.89 0.34 -19.90
CA GLY A 132 1.70 0.87 -21.01
C GLY A 132 2.58 2.04 -20.58
N LYS A 133 2.49 3.17 -21.30
CA LYS A 133 3.19 4.42 -20.96
C LYS A 133 2.49 5.28 -19.89
N TRP A 134 1.37 4.82 -19.34
CA TRP A 134 0.65 5.53 -18.29
C TRP A 134 0.98 4.98 -16.90
N ARG A 135 1.02 5.86 -15.92
CA ARG A 135 1.23 5.55 -14.50
C ARG A 135 0.02 6.04 -13.72
N TYR A 136 -0.59 5.15 -12.95
CA TYR A 136 -1.51 5.59 -11.91
C TYR A 136 -0.69 6.12 -10.76
N VAL A 137 -0.88 7.38 -10.39
CA VAL A 137 -0.06 8.08 -9.43
C VAL A 137 -0.91 8.69 -8.32
N ARG A 138 -0.28 8.92 -7.17
CA ARG A 138 -0.80 9.77 -6.09
C ARG A 138 0.04 11.03 -6.03
N HIS A 139 -0.56 12.18 -6.31
CA HIS A 139 0.04 13.49 -6.14
C HIS A 139 0.24 13.82 -4.66
N GLU A 140 1.13 14.77 -4.35
CA GLU A 140 1.43 15.14 -2.97
C GLU A 140 0.26 15.75 -2.21
N ASN A 141 -0.66 16.43 -2.91
CA ASN A 141 -1.94 16.87 -2.35
C ASN A 141 -2.96 15.72 -2.11
N GLY A 142 -2.61 14.47 -2.45
CA GLY A 142 -3.47 13.30 -2.25
C GLY A 142 -4.31 12.88 -3.45
N ALA A 143 -4.45 13.73 -4.49
CA ALA A 143 -5.17 13.38 -5.72
C ALA A 143 -4.58 12.14 -6.40
N LYS A 144 -5.44 11.32 -7.01
CA LYS A 144 -5.02 10.10 -7.72
C LYS A 144 -5.56 10.09 -9.13
N GLY A 145 -4.74 9.64 -10.07
CA GLY A 145 -5.11 9.54 -11.48
C GLY A 145 -3.96 9.02 -12.33
N TRP A 146 -4.16 9.02 -13.64
CA TRP A 146 -3.21 8.54 -14.63
C TRP A 146 -2.41 9.68 -15.24
N ALA A 147 -1.09 9.54 -15.24
CA ALA A 147 -0.15 10.49 -15.83
C ALA A 147 0.79 9.75 -16.79
N TYR A 148 1.28 10.46 -17.82
CA TYR A 148 2.17 9.88 -18.82
C TYR A 148 3.61 9.80 -18.29
N VAL A 149 4.26 8.66 -18.48
CA VAL A 149 5.51 8.31 -17.77
C VAL A 149 6.69 9.20 -18.13
N ASP A 150 6.78 9.68 -19.36
CA ASP A 150 7.94 10.43 -19.86
C ASP A 150 8.15 11.77 -19.10
N TYR A 151 7.11 12.23 -18.39
CA TYR A 151 7.13 13.45 -17.59
C TYR A 151 7.31 13.19 -16.08
N LEU A 152 7.63 11.94 -15.69
CA LEU A 152 7.83 11.53 -14.29
C LEU A 152 9.28 11.10 -14.07
N VAL A 153 10.09 12.04 -13.60
CA VAL A 153 11.54 11.85 -13.42
C VAL A 153 11.89 11.44 -11.99
N ARG A 154 13.09 10.87 -11.82
CA ARG A 154 13.60 10.45 -10.50
C ARG A 154 13.87 11.65 -9.58
#